data_AF-A0A6J5ZGV2-F1
#
_entry.id   AF-A0A6J5ZGV2-F1
#
_cell.length_a   1.000
_cell.length_b   1.000
_cell.length_c   1.000
_cell.angle_alpha   90.00
_cell.angle_beta   90.00
_cell.angle_gamma   90.00
#
_symmetry.space_group_name_H-M   'P 1'
#
loop_
_entity.id
_entity.type
_entity.pdbx_description
1 polymer ?
#
loop_
_entity_poly.entity_id
_entity_poly.type
_entity_poly.pdbx_seq_one_letter_code
_entity_poly.pdbx_strand_id
1 'polypeptide(L)'
;MALNRRHPAALFAVLVVGLGTTGAAYAAVSAQTAPKAAVNTETQVEQGKQLFLEGCSSCHGLAAQGASDGPSLIGVGSAAVDFQVSTGRMPLAAPGVQAMPKTPSYNEAETAALAAFVATLAPGPAIPTEEMLNSSDAEVALGGELFRTNCAQCHGATAVGGALSQGRVAPSLMGSDAKTIYEAMVSGPQSMPVFSNSTLSIEDKQGIIRYIEELQKNESPGGFSLGRLGPVTEGLFIFIAGLGALIVAAVWIGAKAK
;
A
#
# COMPACT_ATOMS: atom_id res chain seq x y z
N MET A 1 39.28 56.37 -18.35
CA MET A 1 38.33 56.76 -17.29
C MET A 1 36.93 56.77 -17.89
N ALA A 2 36.12 55.75 -17.63
CA ALA A 2 34.66 55.80 -17.86
C ALA A 2 34.01 54.73 -16.99
N LEU A 3 33.49 55.15 -15.83
CA LEU A 3 32.78 54.31 -14.87
C LEU A 3 31.50 53.76 -15.51
N ASN A 4 31.43 52.45 -15.66
CA ASN A 4 30.18 51.75 -15.99
C ASN A 4 29.25 51.82 -14.78
N ARG A 5 28.37 52.82 -14.74
CA ARG A 5 27.33 52.98 -13.71
C ARG A 5 26.29 51.86 -13.87
N ARG A 6 26.52 50.73 -13.21
CA ARG A 6 25.49 49.68 -13.04
C ARG A 6 24.42 50.23 -12.10
N HIS A 7 23.29 50.67 -12.66
CA HIS A 7 22.16 51.20 -11.90
C HIS A 7 21.58 50.08 -11.02
N PRO A 8 21.33 50.30 -9.71
CA PRO A 8 20.80 49.28 -8.79
C PRO A 8 19.44 48.72 -9.25
N ALA A 9 18.69 49.48 -10.04
CA ALA A 9 17.43 49.05 -10.66
C ALA A 9 17.60 47.88 -11.65
N ALA A 10 18.75 47.76 -12.33
CA ALA A 10 19.01 46.68 -13.27
C ALA A 10 19.20 45.33 -12.56
N LEU A 11 19.82 45.33 -11.37
CA LEU A 11 19.94 44.16 -10.51
C LEU A 11 18.57 43.71 -9.99
N PHE A 12 17.72 44.66 -9.58
CA PHE A 12 16.37 44.37 -9.11
C PHE A 12 15.48 43.81 -10.22
N ALA A 13 15.57 44.37 -11.43
CA ALA A 13 14.82 43.89 -12.59
C ALA A 13 15.20 42.45 -12.99
N VAL A 14 16.50 42.12 -13.00
CA VAL A 14 16.96 40.75 -13.30
C VAL A 14 16.48 39.76 -12.23
N LEU A 15 16.47 40.18 -10.96
CA LEU A 15 16.02 39.33 -9.86
C LEU A 15 14.52 39.05 -9.92
N VAL A 16 13.70 40.07 -10.22
CA VAL A 16 12.24 39.91 -10.39
C VAL A 16 11.91 39.03 -11.59
N VAL A 17 12.61 39.19 -12.72
CA VAL A 17 12.42 38.33 -13.90
C VAL A 17 12.87 36.89 -13.62
N GLY A 18 13.98 36.71 -12.91
CA GLY A 18 14.46 35.38 -12.50
C GLY A 18 13.48 34.65 -11.57
N LEU A 19 12.95 35.33 -10.55
CA LEU A 19 11.96 34.76 -9.64
C LEU A 19 10.60 34.54 -10.33
N GLY A 20 10.19 35.45 -11.21
CA GLY A 20 8.93 35.32 -11.95
C GLY A 20 8.94 34.13 -12.91
N THR A 21 10.04 33.94 -13.64
CA THR A 21 10.19 32.82 -14.59
C THR A 21 10.29 31.47 -13.88
N THR A 22 11.04 31.39 -12.78
CA THR A 22 11.12 30.16 -11.97
C THR A 22 9.80 29.85 -11.27
N GLY A 23 9.10 30.85 -10.73
CA GLY A 23 7.77 30.68 -10.15
C GLY A 23 6.72 30.21 -11.17
N ALA A 24 6.72 30.79 -12.37
CA ALA A 24 5.81 30.38 -13.45
C ALA A 24 6.12 28.96 -13.96
N ALA A 25 7.40 28.61 -14.12
CA ALA A 25 7.81 27.26 -14.51
C ALA A 25 7.42 26.22 -13.45
N TYR A 26 7.63 26.52 -12.16
CA TYR A 26 7.24 25.65 -11.06
C TYR A 26 5.72 25.46 -10.98
N ALA A 27 4.93 26.53 -11.19
CA ALA A 27 3.48 26.45 -11.23
C ALA A 27 2.97 25.61 -12.40
N ALA A 28 3.58 25.72 -13.58
CA ALA A 28 3.21 24.92 -14.75
C ALA A 28 3.53 23.42 -14.56
N VAL A 29 4.71 23.10 -14.01
CA VAL A 29 5.10 21.70 -13.74
C VAL A 29 4.21 21.08 -12.66
N SER A 30 3.92 21.83 -11.59
CA SER A 30 3.08 21.33 -10.50
C SER A 30 1.61 21.10 -10.92
N ALA A 31 1.07 21.95 -11.79
CA ALA A 31 -0.27 21.76 -12.36
C ALA A 31 -0.37 20.51 -13.25
N GLN A 32 0.71 20.15 -13.95
CA GLN A 32 0.74 18.96 -14.83
C GLN A 32 0.82 17.65 -14.04
N THR A 33 1.37 17.67 -12.83
CA THR A 33 1.53 16.50 -11.95
C THR A 33 0.35 16.25 -11.01
N ALA A 34 -0.65 17.13 -10.99
CA ALA A 34 -1.84 16.91 -10.20
C ALA A 34 -2.67 15.78 -10.83
N PRO A 35 -2.91 14.65 -10.14
CA PRO A 35 -3.81 13.63 -10.65
C PRO A 35 -5.19 14.25 -10.86
N LYS A 36 -5.84 13.91 -11.99
CA LYS A 36 -7.25 14.23 -12.22
C LYS A 36 -8.05 13.58 -11.09
N ALA A 37 -8.49 14.38 -10.12
CA ALA A 37 -9.43 13.92 -9.11
C ALA A 37 -10.69 13.38 -9.81
N ALA A 38 -11.16 12.22 -9.36
CA ALA A 38 -12.50 11.77 -9.71
C ALA A 38 -13.49 12.91 -9.40
N VAL A 39 -14.42 13.17 -10.31
CA VAL A 39 -15.46 14.19 -10.11
C VAL A 39 -16.40 13.66 -9.03
N ASN A 40 -16.06 13.90 -7.77
CA ASN A 40 -16.94 13.61 -6.65
C ASN A 40 -18.12 14.57 -6.73
N THR A 41 -19.34 14.05 -6.73
CA THR A 41 -20.51 14.92 -6.68
C THR A 41 -20.56 15.61 -5.33
N GLU A 42 -21.01 16.86 -5.29
CA GLU A 42 -21.18 17.62 -4.04
C GLU A 42 -22.01 16.83 -3.01
N THR A 43 -22.99 16.07 -3.49
CA THR A 43 -23.79 15.14 -2.69
C THR A 43 -22.99 14.01 -2.04
N GLN A 44 -22.00 13.45 -2.73
CA GLN A 44 -21.17 12.35 -2.22
C GLN A 44 -20.18 12.85 -1.16
N VAL A 45 -19.61 14.04 -1.35
CA VAL A 45 -18.75 14.68 -0.36
C VAL A 45 -19.52 14.99 0.92
N GLU A 46 -20.74 15.51 0.81
CA GLU A 46 -21.57 15.80 1.98
C GLU A 46 -22.00 14.52 2.70
N GLN A 47 -22.37 13.45 1.97
CA GLN A 47 -22.64 12.15 2.57
C GLN A 47 -21.42 11.60 3.31
N GLY A 48 -20.24 11.67 2.69
CA GLY A 48 -18.98 11.25 3.30
C GLY A 48 -18.65 12.01 4.57
N LYS A 49 -18.93 13.31 4.59
CA LYS A 49 -18.78 14.15 5.78
C LYS A 49 -19.69 13.72 6.92
N GLN A 50 -20.95 13.38 6.65
CA GLN A 50 -21.87 12.90 7.69
C GLN A 50 -21.39 11.56 8.28
N LEU A 51 -21.02 10.61 7.42
CA LEU A 51 -20.45 9.33 7.86
C LEU A 51 -19.17 9.54 8.70
N PHE A 52 -18.31 10.47 8.29
CA PHE A 52 -17.10 10.81 9.04
C PHE A 52 -17.42 11.38 10.42
N LEU A 53 -18.40 12.29 10.51
CA LEU A 53 -18.84 12.88 11.78
C LEU A 53 -19.40 11.82 12.73
N GLU A 54 -20.15 10.85 12.22
CA GLU A 54 -20.74 9.78 13.02
C GLU A 54 -19.73 8.71 13.45
N GLY A 55 -18.82 8.31 12.56
CA GLY A 55 -17.99 7.12 12.76
C GLY A 55 -16.50 7.36 13.02
N CYS A 56 -15.97 8.54 12.73
CA CYS A 56 -14.51 8.77 12.71
C CYS A 56 -14.07 9.99 13.53
N SER A 57 -14.94 10.99 13.67
CA SER A 57 -14.58 12.30 14.25
C SER A 57 -14.18 12.26 15.72
N SER A 58 -14.60 11.24 16.47
CA SER A 58 -14.23 11.05 17.88
C SER A 58 -12.73 10.84 18.07
N CYS A 59 -12.09 10.11 17.15
CA CYS A 59 -10.65 9.85 17.18
C CYS A 59 -9.86 10.79 16.26
N HIS A 60 -10.40 11.11 15.09
CA HIS A 60 -9.71 11.91 14.07
C HIS A 60 -10.02 13.41 14.12
N GLY A 61 -10.88 13.85 15.04
CA GLY A 61 -11.32 15.24 15.17
C GLY A 61 -12.41 15.63 14.17
N LEU A 62 -13.19 16.67 14.49
CA LEU A 62 -14.33 17.13 13.67
C LEU A 62 -13.94 17.62 12.27
N ALA A 63 -12.71 18.07 12.07
CA ALA A 63 -12.15 18.49 10.78
C ALA A 63 -11.05 17.54 10.27
N ALA A 64 -11.03 16.31 10.78
CA ALA A 64 -10.02 15.28 10.47
C ALA A 64 -8.56 15.68 10.80
N GLN A 65 -8.37 16.68 11.65
CA GLN A 65 -7.07 17.22 12.04
C GLN A 65 -6.27 16.32 13.01
N GLY A 66 -6.87 15.22 13.46
CA GLY A 66 -6.32 14.33 14.48
C GLY A 66 -6.64 14.78 15.90
N ALA A 67 -6.52 13.84 16.84
CA ALA A 67 -6.64 14.04 18.28
C ALA A 67 -5.64 13.14 19.02
N SER A 68 -5.75 13.02 20.34
CA SER A 68 -4.92 12.08 21.12
C SER A 68 -5.12 10.62 20.70
N ASP A 69 -6.32 10.30 20.24
CA ASP A 69 -6.77 8.92 20.02
C ASP A 69 -6.72 8.49 18.54
N GLY A 70 -6.34 9.41 17.64
CA GLY A 70 -6.22 9.15 16.21
C GLY A 70 -5.38 10.19 15.47
N PRO A 71 -4.57 9.78 14.47
CA PRO A 71 -3.75 10.70 13.69
C PRO A 71 -4.60 11.63 12.83
N SER A 72 -3.98 12.68 12.30
CA SER A 72 -4.59 13.51 11.26
C SER A 72 -4.85 12.69 9.99
N LEU A 73 -6.00 12.92 9.35
CA LEU A 73 -6.32 12.39 8.02
C LEU A 73 -6.13 13.44 6.92
N ILE A 74 -5.70 14.65 7.26
CA ILE A 74 -5.43 15.69 6.26
C ILE A 74 -4.20 15.27 5.44
N GLY A 75 -4.39 15.08 4.13
CA GLY A 75 -3.31 14.77 3.18
C GLY A 75 -3.00 13.29 3.04
N VAL A 76 -3.72 12.38 3.73
CA VAL A 76 -3.51 10.93 3.59
C VAL A 76 -3.99 10.40 2.24
N GLY A 77 -4.90 11.13 1.57
CA GLY A 77 -5.45 10.78 0.26
C GLY A 77 -6.63 9.81 0.32
N SER A 78 -7.42 9.75 -0.76
CA SER A 78 -8.58 8.87 -0.86
C SER A 78 -8.20 7.39 -0.93
N ALA A 79 -7.05 7.05 -1.54
CA ALA A 79 -6.58 5.66 -1.59
C ALA A 79 -6.30 5.08 -0.20
N ALA A 80 -5.76 5.90 0.71
CA ALA A 80 -5.50 5.44 2.08
C ALA A 80 -6.81 5.19 2.85
N VAL A 81 -7.83 6.02 2.63
CA VAL A 81 -9.15 5.85 3.25
C VAL A 81 -9.85 4.63 2.67
N ASP A 82 -9.89 4.49 1.34
CA ASP A 82 -10.46 3.32 0.67
C ASP A 82 -9.81 2.05 1.21
N PHE A 83 -8.48 1.93 1.14
CA PHE A 83 -7.75 0.77 1.64
C PHE A 83 -8.08 0.43 3.10
N GLN A 84 -8.05 1.41 4.01
CA GLN A 84 -8.26 1.12 5.43
C GLN A 84 -9.71 0.71 5.72
N VAL A 85 -10.68 1.33 5.05
CA VAL A 85 -12.11 1.11 5.31
C VAL A 85 -12.62 -0.13 4.55
N SER A 86 -12.27 -0.28 3.27
CA SER A 86 -12.68 -1.42 2.42
C SER A 86 -12.09 -2.75 2.89
N THR A 87 -10.92 -2.73 3.54
CA THR A 87 -10.34 -3.92 4.17
C THR A 87 -10.78 -4.13 5.62
N GLY A 88 -11.68 -3.27 6.13
CA GLY A 88 -12.22 -3.31 7.48
C GLY A 88 -11.21 -3.04 8.60
N ARG A 89 -10.00 -2.56 8.27
CA ARG A 89 -9.00 -2.17 9.27
C ARG A 89 -9.49 -0.99 10.09
N MET A 90 -10.11 -0.03 9.43
CA MET A 90 -10.82 1.09 10.02
C MET A 90 -12.34 0.94 9.80
N PRO A 91 -13.17 1.35 10.78
CA PRO A 91 -12.80 1.88 12.09
C PRO A 91 -12.21 0.82 13.05
N LEU A 92 -11.31 1.28 13.91
CA LEU A 92 -10.77 0.48 15.01
C LEU A 92 -11.65 0.63 16.25
N ALA A 93 -11.84 -0.46 17.00
CA ALA A 93 -12.54 -0.40 18.28
C ALA A 93 -11.70 0.27 19.38
N ALA A 94 -10.37 0.11 19.30
CA ALA A 94 -9.41 0.74 20.20
C ALA A 94 -8.02 0.81 19.52
N PRO A 95 -7.13 1.72 19.96
CA PRO A 95 -5.74 1.71 19.55
C PRO A 95 -5.06 0.37 19.85
N GLY A 96 -4.21 -0.10 18.94
CA GLY A 96 -3.51 -1.38 19.09
C GLY A 96 -2.18 -1.39 18.35
N VAL A 97 -1.43 -2.48 18.51
CA VAL A 97 -0.12 -2.67 17.85
C VAL A 97 -0.24 -2.60 16.32
N GLN A 98 -1.36 -3.11 15.79
CA GLN A 98 -1.63 -3.22 14.37
C GLN A 98 -3.14 -3.24 14.09
N ALA A 99 -3.58 -2.58 13.01
CA ALA A 99 -4.94 -2.73 12.50
C ALA A 99 -5.01 -3.97 11.62
N MET A 100 -5.62 -5.03 12.16
CA MET A 100 -5.88 -6.27 11.43
C MET A 100 -7.11 -6.12 10.53
N PRO A 101 -7.11 -6.72 9.33
CA PRO A 101 -8.29 -6.73 8.47
C PRO A 101 -9.44 -7.46 9.16
N LYS A 102 -10.65 -6.94 8.97
CA LYS A 102 -11.90 -7.45 9.54
C LYS A 102 -13.00 -7.32 8.49
N THR A 103 -14.18 -7.87 8.77
CA THR A 103 -15.35 -7.58 7.94
C THR A 103 -15.58 -6.05 7.91
N PRO A 104 -15.67 -5.43 6.72
CA PRO A 104 -15.89 -3.99 6.61
C PRO A 104 -17.21 -3.58 7.25
N SER A 105 -17.19 -2.48 8.02
CA SER A 105 -18.40 -1.90 8.61
C SER A 105 -19.20 -1.05 7.62
N TYR A 106 -18.53 -0.57 6.57
CA TYR A 106 -19.11 0.27 5.52
C TYR A 106 -19.13 -0.49 4.21
N ASN A 107 -20.15 -0.23 3.40
CA ASN A 107 -20.20 -0.75 2.03
C ASN A 107 -19.30 0.08 1.08
N GLU A 108 -19.22 -0.35 -0.17
CA GLU A 108 -18.37 0.29 -1.18
C GLU A 108 -18.75 1.76 -1.46
N ALA A 109 -20.05 2.07 -1.53
CA ALA A 109 -20.53 3.42 -1.78
C ALA A 109 -20.24 4.37 -0.60
N GLU A 110 -20.42 3.89 0.62
CA GLU A 110 -20.09 4.62 1.85
C GLU A 110 -18.58 4.85 1.98
N THR A 111 -17.78 3.83 1.63
CA THR A 111 -16.31 3.91 1.60
C THR A 111 -15.85 4.95 0.60
N ALA A 112 -16.40 4.94 -0.62
CA ALA A 112 -16.11 5.92 -1.64
C ALA A 112 -16.52 7.34 -1.19
N ALA A 113 -17.65 7.50 -0.50
CA ALA A 113 -18.08 8.79 0.04
C ALA A 113 -17.11 9.31 1.13
N LEU A 114 -16.71 8.47 2.07
CA LEU A 114 -15.70 8.80 3.09
C LEU A 114 -14.38 9.22 2.44
N ALA A 115 -13.91 8.46 1.46
CA ALA A 115 -12.67 8.76 0.74
C ALA A 115 -12.76 10.06 -0.06
N ALA A 116 -13.92 10.34 -0.69
CA ALA A 116 -14.20 11.57 -1.39
C ALA A 116 -14.17 12.80 -0.46
N PHE A 117 -14.76 12.69 0.73
CA PHE A 117 -14.71 13.76 1.74
C PHE A 117 -13.27 14.06 2.17
N VAL A 118 -12.49 13.04 2.54
CA VAL A 118 -11.10 13.23 2.99
C VAL A 118 -10.22 13.83 1.88
N ALA A 119 -10.47 13.47 0.62
CA ALA A 119 -9.76 14.05 -0.51
C ALA A 119 -10.01 15.56 -0.69
N THR A 120 -11.10 16.12 -0.12
CA THR A 120 -11.33 17.57 -0.14
C THR A 120 -10.47 18.35 0.84
N LEU A 121 -9.91 17.67 1.87
CA LEU A 121 -9.20 18.33 2.97
C LEU A 121 -7.76 18.74 2.59
N ALA A 122 -7.08 17.90 1.80
CA ALA A 122 -5.79 18.20 1.20
C ALA A 122 -5.45 17.18 0.09
N PRO A 123 -4.53 17.52 -0.85
CA PRO A 123 -4.04 16.58 -1.84
C PRO A 123 -3.36 15.37 -1.19
N GLY A 124 -3.54 14.19 -1.80
CA GLY A 124 -2.89 12.94 -1.41
C GLY A 124 -3.08 11.88 -2.50
N PRO A 125 -2.59 10.64 -2.29
CA PRO A 125 -2.78 9.55 -3.23
C PRO A 125 -4.27 9.29 -3.50
N ALA A 126 -4.64 9.32 -4.78
CA ALA A 126 -6.00 9.04 -5.22
C ALA A 126 -6.23 7.54 -5.40
N ILE A 127 -7.49 7.10 -5.23
CA ILE A 127 -7.93 5.75 -5.61
C ILE A 127 -7.51 5.48 -7.07
N PRO A 128 -6.84 4.35 -7.36
CA PRO A 128 -6.34 4.04 -8.70
C PRO A 128 -7.49 3.87 -9.70
N THR A 129 -7.25 4.28 -10.94
CA THR A 129 -8.19 4.02 -12.04
C THR A 129 -8.04 2.58 -12.56
N GLU A 130 -9.05 2.09 -13.27
CA GLU A 130 -9.01 0.76 -13.92
C GLU A 130 -7.77 0.58 -14.83
N GLU A 131 -7.34 1.64 -15.53
CA GLU A 131 -6.14 1.61 -16.36
C GLU A 131 -4.88 1.38 -15.52
N MET A 132 -4.78 2.02 -14.35
CA MET A 132 -3.64 1.83 -13.43
C MET A 132 -3.62 0.44 -12.80
N LEU A 133 -4.79 -0.21 -12.69
CA LEU A 133 -4.92 -1.56 -12.17
C LEU A 133 -4.74 -2.65 -13.22
N ASN A 134 -4.83 -2.29 -14.52
CA ASN A 134 -4.69 -3.26 -15.58
C ASN A 134 -3.24 -3.77 -15.67
N SER A 135 -3.05 -5.02 -15.23
CA SER A 135 -1.76 -5.69 -15.16
C SER A 135 -1.55 -6.68 -16.32
N SER A 136 -2.50 -6.80 -17.26
CA SER A 136 -2.51 -7.85 -18.29
C SER A 136 -1.26 -7.88 -19.16
N ASP A 137 -0.77 -6.69 -19.51
CA ASP A 137 0.36 -6.50 -20.43
C ASP A 137 1.69 -6.30 -19.67
N ALA A 138 1.65 -6.35 -18.34
CA ALA A 138 2.82 -6.13 -17.50
C ALA A 138 3.75 -7.34 -17.49
N GLU A 139 5.06 -7.08 -17.48
CA GLU A 139 6.07 -8.13 -17.49
C GLU A 139 6.22 -8.76 -16.09
N VAL A 140 5.84 -10.04 -15.98
CA VAL A 140 5.92 -10.82 -14.72
C VAL A 140 7.35 -10.88 -14.18
N ALA A 141 8.35 -10.98 -15.06
CA ALA A 141 9.75 -11.09 -14.66
C ALA A 141 10.25 -9.82 -13.96
N LEU A 142 9.98 -8.65 -14.55
CA LEU A 142 10.26 -7.35 -13.96
C LEU A 142 9.51 -7.16 -12.64
N GLY A 143 8.20 -7.47 -12.63
CA GLY A 143 7.38 -7.44 -11.42
C GLY A 143 7.95 -8.27 -10.27
N GLY A 144 8.45 -9.47 -10.58
CA GLY A 144 9.11 -10.33 -9.61
C GLY A 144 10.43 -9.75 -9.11
N GLU A 145 11.23 -9.11 -9.96
CA GLU A 145 12.46 -8.43 -9.55
C GLU A 145 12.17 -7.29 -8.58
N LEU A 146 11.21 -6.44 -8.93
CA LEU A 146 10.76 -5.33 -8.09
C LEU A 146 10.19 -5.82 -6.76
N PHE A 147 9.38 -6.88 -6.77
CA PHE A 147 8.85 -7.46 -5.54
C PHE A 147 9.95 -8.01 -4.63
N ARG A 148 10.93 -8.76 -5.18
CA ARG A 148 12.04 -9.32 -4.40
C ARG A 148 12.93 -8.24 -3.79
N THR A 149 13.13 -7.15 -4.50
CA THR A 149 13.99 -6.04 -4.05
C THR A 149 13.30 -5.11 -3.07
N ASN A 150 11.98 -4.92 -3.16
CA ASN A 150 11.27 -3.91 -2.37
C ASN A 150 10.29 -4.47 -1.32
N CYS A 151 9.74 -5.68 -1.52
CA CYS A 151 8.60 -6.18 -0.76
C CYS A 151 8.89 -7.48 -0.01
N ALA A 152 9.69 -8.37 -0.59
CA ALA A 152 9.93 -9.73 -0.06
C ALA A 152 10.61 -9.74 1.31
N GLN A 153 11.32 -8.68 1.67
CA GLN A 153 11.95 -8.54 2.99
C GLN A 153 10.93 -8.52 4.14
N CYS A 154 9.69 -8.10 3.86
CA CYS A 154 8.60 -8.10 4.84
C CYS A 154 7.56 -9.17 4.52
N HIS A 155 7.13 -9.29 3.27
CA HIS A 155 6.05 -10.20 2.88
C HIS A 155 6.52 -11.62 2.54
N GLY A 156 7.83 -11.88 2.64
CA GLY A 156 8.44 -13.15 2.23
C GLY A 156 8.54 -13.29 0.70
N ALA A 157 9.45 -14.15 0.24
CA ALA A 157 9.68 -14.38 -1.19
C ALA A 157 8.45 -14.95 -1.92
N THR A 158 7.57 -15.64 -1.19
CA THR A 158 6.33 -16.26 -1.67
C THR A 158 5.09 -15.40 -1.39
N ALA A 159 5.29 -14.18 -0.86
CA ALA A 159 4.24 -13.21 -0.53
C ALA A 159 3.20 -13.69 0.50
N VAL A 160 3.55 -14.68 1.34
CA VAL A 160 2.67 -15.21 2.40
C VAL A 160 2.71 -14.42 3.71
N GLY A 161 3.51 -13.36 3.78
CA GLY A 161 3.68 -12.53 4.97
C GLY A 161 4.88 -12.93 5.83
N GLY A 162 5.05 -12.22 6.93
CA GLY A 162 6.19 -12.40 7.82
C GLY A 162 6.05 -11.66 9.15
N ALA A 163 6.81 -12.09 10.15
CA ALA A 163 6.87 -11.38 11.44
C ALA A 163 7.70 -10.10 11.30
N LEU A 164 7.23 -9.01 11.90
CA LEU A 164 7.93 -7.73 12.00
C LEU A 164 8.28 -7.43 13.46
N SER A 165 9.02 -6.35 13.68
CA SER A 165 9.38 -5.91 15.03
C SER A 165 8.16 -5.44 15.83
N GLN A 166 8.28 -5.47 17.16
CA GLN A 166 7.25 -4.98 18.10
C GLN A 166 5.88 -5.66 17.96
N GLY A 167 5.86 -6.95 17.62
CA GLY A 167 4.62 -7.74 17.53
C GLY A 167 3.75 -7.43 16.33
N ARG A 168 4.27 -6.69 15.34
CA ARG A 168 3.59 -6.45 14.05
C ARG A 168 3.85 -7.61 13.10
N VAL A 169 3.00 -7.76 12.10
CA VAL A 169 3.12 -8.75 11.03
C VAL A 169 2.90 -8.11 9.66
N ALA A 170 3.70 -8.49 8.67
CA ALA A 170 3.38 -8.23 7.29
C ALA A 170 2.29 -9.23 6.88
N PRO A 171 1.12 -8.77 6.40
CA PRO A 171 0.05 -9.67 6.01
C PRO A 171 0.44 -10.50 4.77
N SER A 172 -0.21 -11.64 4.62
CA SER A 172 -0.20 -12.38 3.36
C SER A 172 -0.84 -11.54 2.26
N LEU A 173 -0.22 -11.53 1.09
CA LEU A 173 -0.78 -10.92 -0.13
C LEU A 173 -1.59 -11.93 -0.95
N MET A 174 -1.66 -13.19 -0.50
CA MET A 174 -2.48 -14.21 -1.15
C MET A 174 -3.96 -13.86 -1.00
N GLY A 175 -4.69 -13.83 -2.12
CA GLY A 175 -6.11 -13.48 -2.15
C GLY A 175 -6.41 -11.98 -2.05
N SER A 176 -5.39 -11.12 -2.08
CA SER A 176 -5.58 -9.67 -2.22
C SER A 176 -5.82 -9.31 -3.69
N ASP A 177 -6.77 -8.41 -3.95
CA ASP A 177 -7.04 -7.90 -5.29
C ASP A 177 -6.03 -6.81 -5.72
N ALA A 178 -6.02 -6.49 -7.02
CA ALA A 178 -5.12 -5.50 -7.60
C ALA A 178 -5.27 -4.12 -6.95
N LYS A 179 -6.52 -3.70 -6.66
CA LYS A 179 -6.81 -2.40 -6.03
C LYS A 179 -6.19 -2.31 -4.63
N THR A 180 -6.42 -3.31 -3.79
CA THR A 180 -5.88 -3.38 -2.42
C THR A 180 -4.35 -3.37 -2.43
N ILE A 181 -3.73 -4.12 -3.35
CA ILE A 181 -2.26 -4.14 -3.49
C ILE A 181 -1.75 -2.76 -3.93
N TYR A 182 -2.39 -2.13 -4.92
CA TYR A 182 -2.01 -0.81 -5.42
C TYR A 182 -2.12 0.25 -4.31
N GLU A 183 -3.25 0.31 -3.63
CA GLU A 183 -3.51 1.27 -2.57
C GLU A 183 -2.58 1.07 -1.36
N ALA A 184 -2.25 -0.17 -1.00
CA ALA A 184 -1.23 -0.46 0.02
C ALA A 184 0.14 0.12 -0.37
N MET A 185 0.55 -0.04 -1.64
CA MET A 185 1.81 0.52 -2.12
C MET A 185 1.83 2.05 -2.03
N VAL A 186 0.78 2.74 -2.48
CA VAL A 186 0.78 4.21 -2.50
C VAL A 186 0.47 4.86 -1.16
N SER A 187 -0.21 4.17 -0.24
CA SER A 187 -0.56 4.69 1.09
C SER A 187 0.44 4.33 2.18
N GLY A 188 1.22 3.25 2.01
CA GLY A 188 2.20 2.79 3.01
C GLY A 188 1.55 2.51 4.37
N PRO A 189 0.63 1.53 4.50
CA PRO A 189 -0.10 1.32 5.73
C PRO A 189 0.83 0.85 6.86
N GLN A 190 0.68 1.48 8.02
CA GLN A 190 1.34 1.12 9.28
C GLN A 190 2.88 1.15 9.19
N SER A 191 3.54 0.00 9.09
CA SER A 191 5.00 -0.11 8.99
C SER A 191 5.49 -0.26 7.55
N MET A 192 4.58 -0.35 6.58
CA MET A 192 4.92 -0.42 5.17
C MET A 192 5.36 0.97 4.68
N PRO A 193 6.51 1.10 4.01
CA PRO A 193 6.92 2.38 3.43
C PRO A 193 5.99 2.80 2.29
N VAL A 194 5.92 4.10 2.02
CA VAL A 194 5.15 4.67 0.91
C VAL A 194 5.92 4.52 -0.40
N PHE A 195 5.30 3.87 -1.38
CA PHE A 195 5.79 3.75 -2.75
C PHE A 195 4.97 4.66 -3.69
N SER A 196 5.29 5.96 -3.67
CA SER A 196 4.69 6.95 -4.56
C SER A 196 5.01 6.67 -6.03
N ASN A 197 4.30 7.33 -6.95
CA ASN A 197 4.55 7.21 -8.40
C ASN A 197 5.94 7.72 -8.83
N SER A 198 6.65 8.44 -7.97
CA SER A 198 8.05 8.85 -8.21
C SER A 198 9.06 7.78 -7.81
N THR A 199 8.69 6.85 -6.92
CA THR A 199 9.57 5.77 -6.45
C THR A 199 9.33 4.49 -7.22
N LEU A 200 8.06 4.14 -7.45
CA LEU A 200 7.63 3.07 -8.34
C LEU A 200 6.62 3.65 -9.32
N SER A 201 6.92 3.57 -10.61
CA SER A 201 6.02 4.01 -11.67
C SER A 201 4.71 3.21 -11.66
N ILE A 202 3.73 3.65 -12.45
CA ILE A 202 2.45 2.93 -12.54
C ILE A 202 2.68 1.55 -13.18
N GLU A 203 3.55 1.50 -14.18
CA GLU A 203 3.96 0.31 -14.91
C GLU A 203 4.70 -0.67 -13.99
N ASP A 204 5.59 -0.17 -13.14
CA ASP A 204 6.28 -0.99 -12.13
C ASP A 204 5.29 -1.62 -11.14
N LYS A 205 4.28 -0.85 -10.71
CA LYS A 205 3.22 -1.34 -9.82
C LYS A 205 2.35 -2.38 -10.50
N GLN A 206 1.96 -2.16 -11.75
CA GLN A 206 1.26 -3.16 -12.56
C GLN A 206 2.08 -4.45 -12.68
N GLY A 207 3.41 -4.35 -12.88
CA GLY A 207 4.32 -5.49 -12.86
C GLY A 207 4.29 -6.25 -11.53
N ILE A 208 4.40 -5.55 -10.40
CA ILE A 208 4.34 -6.16 -9.06
C ILE A 208 2.98 -6.85 -8.84
N ILE A 209 1.87 -6.19 -9.19
CA ILE A 209 0.52 -6.75 -9.10
C ILE A 209 0.43 -8.02 -9.95
N ARG A 210 0.88 -7.96 -11.21
CA ARG A 210 0.90 -9.09 -12.13
C ARG A 210 1.68 -10.27 -11.56
N TYR A 211 2.85 -10.00 -10.97
CA TYR A 211 3.65 -11.03 -10.31
C TYR A 211 2.94 -11.67 -9.12
N ILE A 212 2.28 -10.88 -8.27
CA ILE A 212 1.53 -11.39 -7.11
C ILE A 212 0.33 -12.23 -7.59
N GLU A 213 -0.41 -11.78 -8.61
CA GLU A 213 -1.51 -12.56 -9.21
C GLU A 213 -1.02 -13.91 -9.76
N GLU A 214 0.13 -13.93 -10.42
CA GLU A 214 0.75 -15.17 -10.88
C GLU A 214 1.16 -16.07 -9.71
N LEU A 215 1.68 -15.53 -8.61
CA LEU A 215 1.95 -16.30 -7.39
C LEU A 215 0.67 -16.89 -6.77
N GLN A 216 -0.45 -16.17 -6.84
CA GLN A 216 -1.74 -16.64 -6.36
C GLN A 216 -2.29 -17.80 -7.21
N LYS A 217 -2.09 -17.75 -8.54
CA LYS A 217 -2.56 -18.78 -9.50
C LYS A 217 -1.69 -20.02 -9.54
N ASN A 218 -0.37 -19.86 -9.48
CA ASN A 218 0.56 -20.96 -9.66
C ASN A 218 0.48 -21.92 -8.48
N GLU A 219 -0.08 -23.12 -8.68
CA GLU A 219 -0.01 -24.20 -7.70
C GLU A 219 1.43 -24.70 -7.55
N SER A 220 1.80 -25.16 -6.35
CA SER A 220 3.17 -25.53 -6.01
C SER A 220 3.73 -26.63 -6.93
N PRO A 221 4.69 -26.32 -7.83
CA PRO A 221 5.26 -27.32 -8.73
C PRO A 221 6.13 -28.28 -7.89
N GLY A 222 5.66 -29.51 -7.68
CA GLY A 222 6.37 -30.51 -6.87
C GLY A 222 5.58 -31.05 -5.68
N GLY A 223 4.31 -30.67 -5.51
CA GLY A 223 3.41 -31.29 -4.54
C GLY A 223 2.96 -30.32 -3.44
N PHE A 224 2.81 -30.84 -2.22
CA PHE A 224 2.20 -30.08 -1.14
C PHE A 224 3.03 -28.87 -0.73
N SER A 225 2.41 -27.68 -0.71
CA SER A 225 3.12 -26.41 -0.51
C SER A 225 3.65 -26.17 0.90
N LEU A 226 3.16 -26.93 1.89
CA LEU A 226 3.48 -26.78 3.32
C LEU A 226 3.37 -25.31 3.80
N GLY A 227 2.43 -24.54 3.25
CA GLY A 227 2.23 -23.13 3.59
C GLY A 227 3.24 -22.16 2.98
N ARG A 228 4.13 -22.61 2.08
CA ARG A 228 5.13 -21.79 1.35
C ARG A 228 6.09 -21.00 2.26
N LEU A 229 6.32 -21.49 3.47
CA LEU A 229 7.28 -20.96 4.44
C LEU A 229 8.70 -21.54 4.27
N GLY A 230 8.87 -22.44 3.30
CA GLY A 230 10.15 -23.03 2.91
C GLY A 230 10.72 -23.97 3.98
N PRO A 231 12.02 -23.84 4.31
CA PRO A 231 12.76 -24.88 5.04
C PRO A 231 12.25 -25.14 6.46
N VAL A 232 11.51 -24.20 7.07
CA VAL A 232 10.98 -24.37 8.42
C VAL A 232 9.87 -25.44 8.44
N THR A 233 8.86 -25.28 7.58
CA THR A 233 7.73 -26.21 7.51
C THR A 233 8.12 -27.51 6.81
N GLU A 234 8.99 -27.44 5.81
CA GLU A 234 9.59 -28.63 5.16
C GLU A 234 10.42 -29.43 6.14
N GLY A 235 11.29 -28.78 6.93
CA GLY A 235 12.10 -29.42 7.96
C GLY A 235 11.26 -30.07 9.05
N LEU A 236 10.21 -29.38 9.53
CA LEU A 236 9.27 -29.94 10.49
C LEU A 236 8.56 -31.19 9.94
N PHE A 237 8.13 -31.14 8.67
CA PHE A 237 7.48 -32.28 8.02
C PHE A 237 8.43 -33.47 7.90
N ILE A 238 9.66 -33.25 7.42
CA ILE A 238 10.68 -34.31 7.33
C ILE A 238 11.01 -34.89 8.71
N PHE A 239 11.08 -34.04 9.74
CA PHE A 239 11.38 -34.48 11.10
C PHE A 239 10.25 -35.32 11.72
N ILE A 240 8.98 -34.97 11.49
CA ILE A 240 7.85 -35.72 12.05
C ILE A 240 7.52 -36.92 11.18
N ALA A 241 7.17 -36.69 9.92
CA ALA A 241 6.68 -37.73 9.02
C ALA A 241 7.83 -38.58 8.44
N GLY A 242 8.90 -37.93 7.98
CA GLY A 242 10.04 -38.63 7.38
C GLY A 242 10.77 -39.51 8.40
N LEU A 243 11.25 -38.91 9.50
CA LEU A 243 11.93 -39.66 10.56
C LEU A 243 10.97 -40.65 11.24
N GLY A 244 9.71 -40.28 11.45
CA GLY A 244 8.69 -41.19 11.99
C GLY A 244 8.53 -42.45 11.14
N ALA A 245 8.42 -42.31 9.82
CA ALA A 245 8.34 -43.45 8.90
C ALA A 245 9.61 -44.32 8.93
N LEU A 246 10.79 -43.70 9.02
CA LEU A 246 12.06 -44.43 9.14
C LEU A 246 12.15 -45.21 10.45
N ILE A 247 11.72 -44.62 11.57
CA ILE A 247 11.67 -45.30 12.87
C ILE A 247 10.72 -46.49 12.82
N VAL A 248 9.52 -46.32 12.26
CA VAL A 248 8.54 -47.41 12.10
C VAL A 248 9.12 -48.54 11.25
N ALA A 249 9.75 -48.21 10.12
CA ALA A 249 10.38 -49.20 9.26
C ALA A 249 11.53 -49.94 9.98
N ALA A 250 12.38 -49.22 10.72
CA ALA A 250 13.48 -49.82 11.48
C ALA A 250 12.97 -50.77 12.58
N VAL A 251 11.95 -50.36 13.33
CA VAL A 251 11.31 -51.20 14.35
C VAL A 251 10.66 -52.43 13.71
N TRP A 252 9.98 -52.27 12.59
CA TRP A 252 9.33 -53.38 11.88
C TRP A 252 10.33 -54.42 11.35
N ILE A 253 11.43 -53.96 10.74
CA ILE A 253 12.52 -54.84 10.28
C ILE A 253 13.16 -55.54 11.48
N GLY A 254 13.47 -54.81 12.55
CA GLY A 254 14.04 -55.38 13.77
C GLY A 254 13.14 -56.41 14.45
N ALA A 255 11.82 -56.21 14.41
CA ALA A 255 10.84 -57.14 14.97
C ALA A 255 10.73 -58.45 14.15
N LYS A 256 10.94 -58.40 12.83
CA LYS A 256 10.94 -59.59 11.94
C LYS A 256 12.28 -60.33 11.87
N ALA A 257 13.36 -59.74 12.38
CA ALA A 257 14.68 -60.35 12.40
C ALA A 257 14.88 -61.36 13.55
N LYS A 258 13.89 -61.47 14.45
CA LYS A 258 13.73 -62.58 15.40
C LYS A 258 12.77 -63.62 14.85
#